data_AF-G0YVK7-F1
#
_entry.id   AF-G0YVK7-F1
#
_cell.length_a   1.000
_cell.length_b   1.000
_cell.length_c   1.000
_cell.angle_alpha   90.00
_cell.angle_beta   90.00
_cell.angle_gamma   90.00
#
_symmetry.space_group_name_H-M   'P 1'
#
loop_
_entity.id
_entity.type
_entity.pdbx_description
1 polymer ?
#
loop_
_entity_poly.entity_id
_entity_poly.type
_entity_poly.pdbx_seq_one_letter_code
_entity_poly.pdbx_strand_id
1 'polypeptide(L)'
;QVSGIILKRNFKEGSDIEAGVSLYQIDPATYQAAYDSAKGDLAKAQAAANIAQLTVNRYQKLLGTQYISKQEYDQALADAQQANAAVTAAKAAVETARINLAYTKVTSPISGRIGKSNVTEGALVQNGQATALATVQQLDPIYVDVTQSSNDFLRLKQELANGTLKQENGKAKVSLITSDGIKFPQDGTLEFSDVTVDQ
;
A
#
# COMPACT_ATOMS: atom_id res chain seq x y z
N GLN A 1 3.26 -5.43 -5.23
CA GLN A 1 2.54 -5.70 -6.50
C GLN A 1 2.98 -7.07 -7.02
N VAL A 2 2.11 -7.81 -7.71
CA VAL A 2 2.36 -9.19 -8.14
C VAL A 2 1.78 -9.45 -9.53
N SER A 3 2.34 -10.42 -10.25
CA SER A 3 1.88 -10.86 -11.57
C SER A 3 1.09 -12.16 -11.46
N GLY A 4 0.16 -12.44 -12.38
CA GLY A 4 -0.57 -13.69 -12.40
C GLY A 4 -1.87 -13.62 -13.20
N ILE A 5 -2.65 -14.68 -13.15
CA ILE A 5 -3.96 -14.74 -13.80
C ILE A 5 -5.03 -14.18 -12.87
N ILE A 6 -5.92 -13.33 -13.36
CA ILE A 6 -7.10 -12.90 -12.62
C ILE A 6 -8.07 -14.08 -12.51
N LEU A 7 -8.19 -14.64 -11.32
CA LEU A 7 -9.10 -15.74 -11.03
C LEU A 7 -10.55 -15.25 -10.94
N LYS A 8 -10.76 -14.08 -10.34
CA LYS A 8 -12.11 -13.54 -10.12
C LYS A 8 -12.12 -12.02 -9.98
N ARG A 9 -13.18 -11.39 -10.49
CA ARG A 9 -13.54 -10.00 -10.23
C ARG A 9 -14.62 -9.94 -9.14
N ASN A 10 -14.36 -9.16 -8.10
CA ASN A 10 -15.16 -9.13 -6.87
C ASN A 10 -16.03 -7.87 -6.73
N PHE A 11 -16.17 -7.07 -7.80
CA PHE A 11 -17.00 -5.87 -7.81
C PHE A 11 -17.92 -5.82 -9.03
N LYS A 12 -18.96 -4.99 -8.94
CA LYS A 12 -19.80 -4.60 -10.08
C LYS A 12 -19.30 -3.28 -10.65
N GLU A 13 -19.13 -3.20 -11.96
CA GLU A 13 -18.69 -1.96 -12.62
C GLU A 13 -19.69 -0.84 -12.35
N GLY A 14 -19.20 0.35 -11.99
CA GLY A 14 -20.03 1.50 -11.61
C GLY A 14 -20.55 1.49 -10.17
N SER A 15 -20.22 0.47 -9.36
CA SER A 15 -20.61 0.43 -7.94
C SER A 15 -19.68 1.26 -7.05
N ASP A 16 -20.13 1.53 -5.82
CA ASP A 16 -19.29 2.16 -4.80
C ASP A 16 -18.49 1.09 -4.05
N ILE A 17 -17.21 1.37 -3.84
CA ILE A 17 -16.23 0.49 -3.23
C ILE A 17 -15.63 1.18 -2.02
N GLU A 18 -15.40 0.41 -0.96
CA GLU A 18 -14.66 0.86 0.21
C GLU A 18 -13.16 0.55 0.09
N ALA A 19 -12.32 1.39 0.68
CA ALA A 19 -10.89 1.15 0.79
C ALA A 19 -10.61 -0.21 1.46
N GLY A 20 -9.66 -0.96 0.92
CA GLY A 20 -9.28 -2.30 1.43
C GLY A 20 -10.16 -3.45 0.94
N VAL A 21 -11.27 -3.19 0.25
CA VAL A 21 -12.11 -4.24 -0.36
C VAL A 21 -11.38 -4.90 -1.51
N SER A 22 -11.52 -6.23 -1.65
CA SER A 22 -10.99 -6.97 -2.79
C SER A 22 -11.72 -6.56 -4.07
N LEU A 23 -10.98 -6.04 -5.03
CA LEU A 23 -11.46 -5.80 -6.38
C LEU A 23 -11.23 -7.01 -7.27
N TYR A 24 -10.04 -7.58 -7.21
CA TYR A 24 -9.67 -8.76 -7.98
C TYR A 24 -8.96 -9.77 -7.08
N GLN A 25 -9.13 -11.04 -7.43
CA GLN A 25 -8.32 -12.14 -6.94
C GLN A 25 -7.42 -12.61 -8.06
N ILE A 26 -6.11 -12.44 -7.91
CA ILE A 26 -5.10 -13.12 -8.73
C ILE A 26 -4.96 -14.54 -8.20
N ASP A 27 -4.73 -15.51 -9.07
CA ASP A 27 -4.49 -16.91 -8.68
C ASP A 27 -3.36 -16.98 -7.62
N PRO A 28 -3.67 -17.38 -6.38
CA PRO A 28 -2.71 -17.39 -5.30
C PRO A 28 -1.86 -18.66 -5.27
N ALA A 29 -2.11 -19.67 -6.11
CA ALA A 29 -1.54 -21.01 -5.93
C ALA A 29 -0.02 -21.02 -5.82
N THR A 30 0.69 -20.35 -6.74
CA THR A 30 2.15 -20.27 -6.73
C THR A 30 2.68 -19.41 -5.58
N TYR A 31 1.96 -18.35 -5.20
CA TYR A 31 2.31 -17.49 -4.08
C TYR A 31 2.12 -18.18 -2.72
N GLN A 32 1.05 -18.96 -2.58
CA GLN A 32 0.76 -19.78 -1.42
C GLN A 32 1.84 -20.85 -1.25
N ALA A 33 2.18 -21.57 -2.33
CA ALA A 33 3.26 -22.55 -2.32
C ALA A 33 4.61 -21.93 -1.93
N ALA A 34 4.96 -20.75 -2.46
CA ALA A 34 6.18 -20.04 -2.10
C ALA A 34 6.19 -19.60 -0.63
N TYR A 35 5.04 -19.15 -0.09
CA TYR A 35 4.89 -18.80 1.31
C TYR A 35 5.04 -20.01 2.24
N ASP A 36 4.45 -21.15 1.87
CA ASP A 36 4.58 -22.39 2.63
C ASP A 36 6.01 -22.95 2.59
N SER A 37 6.69 -22.84 1.44
CA SER A 37 8.11 -23.18 1.32
C SER A 37 8.98 -22.32 2.25
N ALA A 38 8.78 -20.99 2.23
CA ALA A 38 9.54 -20.08 3.08
C ALA A 38 9.32 -20.36 4.58
N LYS A 39 8.10 -20.75 4.97
CA LYS A 39 7.81 -21.20 6.34
C LYS A 39 8.57 -22.47 6.71
N GLY A 40 8.66 -23.42 5.78
CA GLY A 40 9.46 -24.63 5.96
C GLY A 40 10.94 -24.31 6.21
N ASP A 41 11.51 -23.41 5.41
CA ASP A 41 12.90 -22.96 5.59
C ASP A 41 13.13 -22.23 6.92
N LEU A 42 12.17 -21.41 7.34
CA LEU A 42 12.21 -20.77 8.66
C LEU A 42 12.21 -21.80 9.79
N ALA A 43 11.35 -22.82 9.72
CA ALA A 43 11.30 -23.88 10.71
C ALA A 43 12.63 -24.66 10.78
N LYS A 44 13.22 -24.96 9.62
CA LYS A 44 14.55 -25.60 9.51
C LYS A 44 15.64 -24.74 10.15
N ALA A 45 15.67 -23.44 9.84
CA ALA A 45 16.64 -22.50 10.40
C ALA A 45 16.49 -22.37 11.92
N GLN A 46 15.25 -22.30 12.43
CA GLN A 46 14.96 -22.22 13.87
C GLN A 46 15.41 -23.49 14.60
N ALA A 47 15.18 -24.67 14.01
CA ALA A 47 15.65 -25.93 14.59
C ALA A 47 17.18 -25.97 14.67
N ALA A 48 17.88 -25.54 13.61
CA ALA A 48 19.34 -25.47 13.60
C ALA A 48 19.88 -24.47 14.63
N ALA A 49 19.29 -23.27 14.72
CA ALA A 49 19.65 -22.26 15.71
C ALA A 49 19.44 -22.75 17.15
N ASN A 50 18.34 -23.47 17.40
CA ASN A 50 18.08 -24.08 18.71
C ASN A 50 19.16 -25.10 19.08
N ILE A 51 19.54 -26.00 18.16
CA ILE A 51 20.62 -26.98 18.40
C ILE A 51 21.94 -26.26 18.71
N ALA A 52 22.33 -25.26 17.91
CA ALA A 52 23.56 -24.51 18.11
C ALA A 52 23.56 -23.77 19.45
N GLN A 53 22.44 -23.14 19.83
CA GLN A 53 22.29 -22.46 21.11
C GLN A 53 22.43 -23.43 22.29
N LEU A 54 21.84 -24.63 22.20
CA LEU A 54 21.99 -25.66 23.23
C LEU A 54 23.44 -26.14 23.37
N THR A 55 24.20 -26.20 22.27
CA THR A 55 25.64 -26.52 22.28
C THR A 55 26.44 -25.43 22.99
N VAL A 56 26.22 -24.15 22.66
CA VAL A 56 26.85 -23.02 23.35
C VAL A 56 26.57 -23.05 24.85
N ASN A 57 25.30 -23.23 25.24
CA ASN A 57 24.91 -23.30 26.65
C ASN A 57 25.59 -24.46 27.39
N ARG A 58 25.88 -25.56 26.70
CA ARG A 58 26.60 -26.71 27.26
C ARG A 58 28.09 -26.40 27.41
N TYR A 59 28.71 -25.83 26.40
CA TYR A 59 30.14 -25.48 26.42
C TYR A 59 30.42 -24.36 27.42
N GLN A 60 29.52 -23.39 27.56
CA GLN A 60 29.64 -22.33 28.55
C GLN A 60 29.81 -22.87 29.99
N LYS A 61 29.13 -23.98 30.32
CA LYS A 61 29.24 -24.65 31.63
C LYS A 61 30.56 -25.42 31.82
N LEU A 62 31.26 -25.73 30.72
CA LEU A 62 32.52 -26.46 30.72
C LEU A 62 33.74 -25.51 30.61
N LEU A 63 33.53 -24.22 30.36
CA LEU A 63 34.61 -23.23 30.38
C LEU A 63 35.28 -23.16 31.75
N GLY A 64 36.61 -23.12 31.76
CA GLY A 64 37.41 -23.15 32.99
C GLY A 64 37.70 -24.57 33.50
N THR A 65 37.17 -25.60 32.86
CA THR A 65 37.57 -27.00 33.05
C THR A 65 38.53 -27.45 31.95
N GLN A 66 39.21 -28.58 32.12
CA GLN A 66 40.07 -29.18 31.09
C GLN A 66 39.29 -29.93 29.99
N TYR A 67 37.96 -29.91 30.00
CA TYR A 67 37.13 -30.70 29.08
C TYR A 67 36.89 -30.04 27.72
N ILE A 68 37.04 -28.72 27.60
CA ILE A 68 36.98 -27.99 26.33
C ILE A 68 38.00 -26.85 26.31
N SER A 69 38.44 -26.49 25.11
CA SER A 69 39.26 -25.32 24.86
C SER A 69 38.40 -24.06 24.63
N LYS A 70 39.00 -22.88 24.83
CA LYS A 70 38.37 -21.60 24.48
C LYS A 70 38.03 -21.52 22.98
N GLN A 71 38.89 -22.07 22.12
CA GLN A 71 38.67 -22.10 20.68
C GLN A 71 37.41 -22.88 20.29
N GLU A 72 37.15 -24.03 20.92
CA GLU A 72 35.93 -24.81 20.68
C GLU A 72 34.66 -24.06 21.13
N TYR A 73 34.75 -23.33 22.24
CA TYR A 73 33.65 -22.46 22.67
C TYR A 73 33.41 -21.31 21.69
N ASP A 74 34.47 -20.62 21.27
CA ASP A 74 34.37 -19.49 20.33
C ASP A 74 33.81 -19.97 18.98
N GLN A 75 34.18 -21.17 18.52
CA GLN A 75 33.60 -21.79 17.32
C GLN A 75 32.10 -22.09 17.49
N ALA A 76 31.70 -22.70 18.61
CA ALA A 76 30.29 -22.97 18.88
C ALA A 76 29.46 -21.69 18.95
N LEU A 77 30.03 -20.62 19.54
CA LEU A 77 29.40 -19.30 19.59
C LEU A 77 29.23 -18.70 18.20
N ALA A 78 30.25 -18.80 17.34
CA ALA A 78 30.18 -18.38 15.95
C ALA A 78 29.10 -19.14 15.17
N ASP A 79 29.02 -20.46 15.34
CA ASP A 79 28.00 -21.30 14.70
C ASP A 79 26.58 -20.92 15.16
N ALA A 80 26.39 -20.65 16.46
CA ALA A 80 25.12 -20.17 16.99
C ALA A 80 24.73 -18.80 16.44
N GLN A 81 25.69 -17.88 16.33
CA GLN A 81 25.46 -16.56 15.73
C GLN A 81 25.10 -16.68 14.25
N GLN A 82 25.78 -17.55 13.50
CA GLN A 82 25.48 -17.83 12.10
C GLN A 82 24.07 -18.43 11.93
N ALA A 83 23.68 -19.38 12.79
CA ALA A 83 22.35 -19.97 12.74
C ALA A 83 21.25 -18.95 13.09
N ASN A 84 21.49 -18.07 14.07
CA ASN A 84 20.58 -16.97 14.41
C ASN A 84 20.44 -15.95 13.26
N ALA A 85 21.53 -15.67 12.55
CA ALA A 85 21.49 -14.85 11.33
C ALA A 85 20.65 -15.51 10.23
N ALA A 86 20.78 -16.83 10.04
CA ALA A 86 19.96 -17.58 9.10
C ALA A 86 18.46 -17.55 9.45
N VAL A 87 18.10 -17.63 10.73
CA VAL A 87 16.71 -17.44 11.19
C VAL A 87 16.19 -16.05 10.82
N THR A 88 17.01 -15.01 11.00
CA THR A 88 16.63 -13.64 10.66
C THR A 88 16.38 -13.49 9.16
N ALA A 89 17.25 -14.03 8.32
CA ALA A 89 17.07 -14.06 6.87
C ALA A 89 15.80 -14.84 6.46
N ALA A 90 15.56 -16.00 7.07
CA ALA A 90 14.37 -16.80 6.78
C ALA A 90 13.06 -16.10 7.21
N LYS A 91 13.06 -15.37 8.34
CA LYS A 91 11.91 -14.54 8.73
C LYS A 91 11.60 -13.47 7.68
N ALA A 92 12.63 -12.80 7.15
CA ALA A 92 12.46 -11.81 6.10
C ALA A 92 11.92 -12.43 4.80
N ALA A 93 12.36 -13.65 4.45
CA ALA A 93 11.85 -14.39 3.31
C ALA A 93 10.36 -14.75 3.47
N VAL A 94 9.96 -15.24 4.66
CA VAL A 94 8.54 -15.51 4.98
C VAL A 94 7.70 -14.25 4.86
N GLU A 95 8.19 -13.12 5.38
CA GLU A 95 7.45 -11.86 5.31
C GLU A 95 7.30 -11.36 3.88
N THR A 96 8.35 -11.48 3.06
CA THR A 96 8.30 -11.16 1.63
C THR A 96 7.25 -12.00 0.91
N ALA A 97 7.24 -13.33 1.14
CA ALA A 97 6.28 -14.23 0.54
C ALA A 97 4.84 -13.95 1.04
N ARG A 98 4.66 -13.62 2.32
CA ARG A 98 3.38 -13.22 2.91
C ARG A 98 2.83 -11.97 2.25
N ILE A 99 3.67 -10.96 2.03
CA ILE A 99 3.29 -9.70 1.37
C ILE A 99 2.89 -9.98 -0.08
N ASN A 100 3.64 -10.80 -0.80
CA ASN A 100 3.30 -11.18 -2.17
C ASN A 100 1.95 -11.92 -2.23
N LEU A 101 1.73 -12.87 -1.32
CA LEU A 101 0.45 -13.57 -1.19
C LEU A 101 -0.69 -12.59 -0.87
N ALA A 102 -0.48 -11.62 0.02
CA ALA A 102 -1.47 -10.59 0.32
C ALA A 102 -1.80 -9.73 -0.91
N TYR A 103 -0.80 -9.41 -1.74
CA TYR A 103 -0.98 -8.65 -2.97
C TYR A 103 -1.72 -9.41 -4.08
N THR A 104 -1.91 -10.73 -3.98
CA THR A 104 -2.78 -11.45 -4.94
C THR A 104 -4.24 -11.01 -4.79
N LYS A 105 -4.62 -10.55 -3.60
CA LYS A 105 -5.87 -9.83 -3.37
C LYS A 105 -5.66 -8.36 -3.71
N VAL A 106 -6.00 -7.98 -4.93
CA VAL A 106 -5.92 -6.58 -5.36
C VAL A 106 -7.03 -5.80 -4.67
N THR A 107 -6.66 -4.79 -3.88
CA THR A 107 -7.60 -3.96 -3.11
C THR A 107 -7.62 -2.52 -3.59
N SER A 108 -8.72 -1.82 -3.33
CA SER A 108 -8.77 -0.38 -3.57
C SER A 108 -8.02 0.37 -2.47
N PRO A 109 -7.11 1.31 -2.79
CA PRO A 109 -6.45 2.14 -1.77
C PRO A 109 -7.37 3.22 -1.19
N ILE A 110 -8.45 3.57 -1.91
CA ILE A 110 -9.42 4.61 -1.52
C ILE A 110 -10.85 4.10 -1.64
N SER A 111 -11.77 4.74 -0.92
CA SER A 111 -13.21 4.55 -1.12
C SER A 111 -13.70 5.44 -2.25
N GLY A 112 -14.65 4.97 -3.05
CA GLY A 112 -15.21 5.74 -4.15
C GLY A 112 -15.94 4.87 -5.17
N ARG A 113 -16.34 5.49 -6.28
CA ARG A 113 -17.00 4.79 -7.37
C ARG A 113 -15.97 4.12 -8.28
N ILE A 114 -16.11 2.83 -8.50
CA ILE A 114 -15.25 2.10 -9.45
C ILE A 114 -15.81 2.18 -10.86
N GLY A 115 -14.94 2.48 -11.82
CA GLY A 115 -15.27 2.50 -13.24
C GLY A 115 -15.42 1.10 -13.85
N LYS A 116 -15.23 1.04 -15.17
CA LYS A 116 -15.15 -0.23 -15.90
C LYS A 116 -13.85 -0.96 -15.57
N SER A 117 -13.91 -2.29 -15.66
CA SER A 117 -12.73 -3.13 -15.61
C SER A 117 -12.04 -3.13 -16.99
N ASN A 118 -10.75 -2.83 -17.02
CA ASN A 118 -9.95 -2.88 -18.26
C ASN A 118 -9.41 -4.29 -18.54
N VAL A 119 -9.66 -5.25 -17.64
CA VAL A 119 -9.20 -6.63 -17.73
C VAL A 119 -10.36 -7.59 -17.51
N THR A 120 -10.30 -8.78 -18.09
CA THR A 120 -11.31 -9.82 -17.88
C THR A 120 -10.85 -10.83 -16.83
N GLU A 121 -11.79 -11.60 -16.30
CA GLU A 121 -11.44 -12.85 -15.61
C GLU A 121 -10.67 -13.76 -16.57
N GLY A 122 -9.65 -14.45 -16.07
CA GLY A 122 -8.71 -15.24 -16.87
C GLY A 122 -7.60 -14.45 -17.56
N ALA A 123 -7.62 -13.11 -17.51
CA ALA A 123 -6.55 -12.31 -18.10
C ALA A 123 -5.24 -12.42 -17.29
N LEU A 124 -4.12 -12.44 -18.01
CA LEU A 124 -2.78 -12.33 -17.41
C LEU A 124 -2.48 -10.86 -17.10
N VAL A 125 -2.14 -10.59 -15.85
CA VAL A 125 -1.68 -9.28 -15.38
C VAL A 125 -0.23 -9.35 -14.95
N GLN A 126 0.50 -8.26 -15.18
CA GLN A 126 1.90 -8.14 -14.85
C GLN A 126 2.13 -6.99 -13.88
N ASN A 127 3.08 -7.18 -12.96
CA ASN A 127 3.57 -6.12 -12.08
C ASN A 127 4.11 -4.95 -12.93
N GLY A 128 3.66 -3.73 -12.65
CA GLY A 128 4.11 -2.53 -13.35
C GLY A 128 3.56 -2.36 -14.77
N GLN A 129 2.50 -3.09 -15.17
CA GLN A 129 1.89 -2.90 -16.48
C GLN A 129 1.34 -1.47 -16.66
N ALA A 130 1.42 -0.95 -17.89
CA ALA A 130 1.01 0.42 -18.19
C ALA A 130 -0.49 0.67 -17.99
N THR A 131 -1.33 -0.32 -18.32
CA THR A 131 -2.79 -0.19 -18.23
C THR A 131 -3.28 -0.56 -16.83
N ALA A 132 -3.91 0.40 -16.14
CA ALA A 132 -4.58 0.15 -14.86
C ALA A 132 -5.71 -0.88 -15.00
N LEU A 133 -5.91 -1.74 -13.99
CA LEU A 133 -6.94 -2.77 -14.00
C LEU A 133 -8.36 -2.19 -13.92
N ALA A 134 -8.54 -1.17 -13.09
CA ALA A 134 -9.75 -0.37 -12.95
C ALA A 134 -9.36 0.95 -12.28
N THR A 135 -10.19 1.97 -12.47
CA THR A 135 -10.02 3.28 -11.82
C THR A 135 -11.11 3.47 -10.78
N VAL A 136 -10.72 3.80 -9.55
CA VAL A 136 -11.64 4.20 -8.48
C VAL A 136 -11.55 5.70 -8.31
N GLN A 137 -12.69 6.37 -8.34
CA GLN A 137 -12.79 7.82 -8.19
C GLN A 137 -13.60 8.13 -6.95
N GLN A 138 -12.99 8.87 -6.02
CA GLN A 138 -13.72 9.42 -4.89
C GLN A 138 -14.60 10.58 -5.39
N LEU A 139 -15.91 10.47 -5.19
CA LEU A 139 -16.89 11.48 -5.62
C LEU A 139 -17.27 12.45 -4.49
N ASP A 140 -16.84 12.16 -3.26
CA ASP A 140 -17.07 12.99 -2.08
C ASP A 140 -15.78 13.08 -1.24
N PRO A 141 -15.13 14.24 -1.15
CA PRO A 141 -15.48 15.50 -1.80
C PRO A 141 -15.16 15.50 -3.30
N ILE A 142 -15.85 16.35 -4.08
CA ILE A 142 -15.56 16.61 -5.50
C ILE A 142 -14.85 17.96 -5.66
N TYR A 143 -13.78 17.99 -6.45
CA TYR A 143 -13.11 19.24 -6.84
C TYR A 143 -13.60 19.73 -8.19
N VAL A 144 -13.65 21.05 -8.33
CA VAL A 144 -14.00 21.73 -9.58
C VAL A 144 -12.92 22.76 -9.86
N ASP A 145 -12.13 22.50 -10.90
CA ASP A 145 -11.10 23.44 -11.34
C ASP A 145 -11.75 24.61 -12.05
N VAL A 146 -11.50 25.83 -11.56
CA VAL A 146 -12.04 27.07 -12.12
C VAL A 146 -10.91 27.89 -12.71
N THR A 147 -10.90 28.05 -14.04
CA THR A 147 -9.97 28.95 -14.71
C THR A 147 -10.49 30.38 -14.65
N GLN A 148 -9.74 31.30 -14.03
CA GLN A 148 -10.05 32.72 -14.01
C GLN A 148 -8.94 33.53 -14.67
N SER A 149 -9.28 34.67 -15.26
CA SER A 149 -8.27 35.61 -15.77
C SER A 149 -7.48 36.21 -14.60
N SER A 150 -6.19 36.52 -14.80
CA SER A 150 -5.35 37.12 -13.76
C SER A 150 -5.95 38.43 -13.19
N ASN A 151 -6.64 39.20 -14.03
CA ASN A 151 -7.29 40.45 -13.63
C ASN A 151 -8.52 40.19 -12.75
N ASP A 152 -9.36 39.20 -13.10
CA ASP A 152 -10.52 38.83 -12.28
C ASP A 152 -10.09 38.19 -10.96
N PHE A 153 -8.99 37.41 -10.98
CA PHE A 153 -8.39 36.84 -9.78
C PHE A 153 -7.88 37.93 -8.83
N LEU A 154 -7.18 38.95 -9.35
CA LEU A 154 -6.75 40.12 -8.57
C LEU A 154 -7.95 40.87 -7.99
N ARG A 155 -9.03 41.05 -8.76
CA ARG A 155 -10.28 41.65 -8.27
C ARG A 155 -10.89 40.81 -7.14
N LEU A 156 -10.98 39.49 -7.30
CA LEU A 156 -11.51 38.59 -6.28
C LEU A 156 -10.69 38.66 -4.98
N LYS A 157 -9.35 38.72 -5.10
CA LYS A 157 -8.46 38.88 -3.95
C LYS A 157 -8.66 40.22 -3.23
N GLN A 158 -8.88 41.31 -3.98
CA GLN A 158 -9.21 42.62 -3.42
C GLN A 158 -10.58 42.61 -2.73
N GLU A 159 -11.60 41.98 -3.33
CA GLU A 159 -12.94 41.84 -2.74
C GLU A 159 -12.93 40.97 -1.46
N LEU A 160 -12.10 39.94 -1.43
CA LEU A 160 -11.87 39.14 -0.22
C LEU A 160 -11.16 39.94 0.87
N ALA A 161 -10.14 40.73 0.53
CA ALA A 161 -9.43 41.59 1.48
C ALA A 161 -10.29 42.74 2.01
N ASN A 162 -11.19 43.26 1.18
CA ASN A 162 -12.10 44.36 1.51
C ASN A 162 -13.37 43.88 2.26
N GLY A 163 -13.53 42.56 2.45
CA GLY A 163 -14.63 41.99 3.25
C GLY A 163 -16.01 41.99 2.59
N THR A 164 -16.09 42.28 1.29
CA THR A 164 -17.36 42.25 0.53
C THR A 164 -17.83 40.82 0.23
N LEU A 165 -16.92 39.84 0.21
CA LEU A 165 -17.22 38.42 0.02
C LEU A 165 -17.30 37.68 1.36
N LYS A 166 -18.40 36.94 1.57
CA LYS A 166 -18.60 36.13 2.78
C LYS A 166 -17.58 34.98 2.79
N GLN A 167 -16.69 35.01 3.77
CA GLN A 167 -15.70 33.97 4.01
C GLN A 167 -16.21 33.00 5.07
N GLU A 168 -15.95 31.72 4.89
CA GLU A 168 -16.09 30.69 5.92
C GLU A 168 -14.69 30.11 6.16
N ASN A 169 -14.15 30.30 7.38
CA ASN A 169 -12.79 29.91 7.74
C ASN A 169 -11.68 30.42 6.79
N GLY A 170 -11.83 31.63 6.25
CA GLY A 170 -10.85 32.23 5.32
C GLY A 170 -10.95 31.73 3.87
N LYS A 171 -11.93 30.88 3.54
CA LYS A 171 -12.23 30.43 2.18
C LYS A 171 -13.51 31.10 1.67
N ALA A 172 -13.56 31.42 0.38
CA ALA A 172 -14.75 32.01 -0.25
C ALA A 172 -15.82 30.94 -0.47
N LYS A 173 -17.09 31.22 -0.12
CA LYS A 173 -18.21 30.33 -0.51
C LYS A 173 -18.49 30.44 -2.00
N VAL A 174 -18.66 29.30 -2.65
CA VAL A 174 -19.00 29.21 -4.07
C VAL A 174 -20.24 28.34 -4.25
N SER A 175 -21.10 28.73 -5.18
CA SER A 175 -22.24 27.91 -5.61
C SER A 175 -22.00 27.44 -7.04
N LEU A 176 -22.23 26.15 -7.28
CA LEU A 176 -22.15 25.59 -8.62
C LEU A 176 -23.52 25.70 -9.30
N ILE A 177 -23.54 26.19 -10.54
CA ILE A 177 -24.72 26.17 -11.40
C ILE A 177 -24.41 25.14 -12.49
N THR A 178 -25.21 24.09 -12.58
CA THR A 178 -25.04 23.02 -13.56
C THR A 178 -25.45 23.51 -14.96
N SER A 179 -25.12 22.74 -16.00
CA SER A 179 -25.34 23.12 -17.40
C SER A 179 -26.83 23.32 -17.77
N ASP A 180 -27.73 22.78 -16.97
CA ASP A 180 -29.18 22.96 -17.03
C ASP A 180 -29.66 24.27 -16.37
N GLY A 181 -28.75 25.08 -15.83
CA GLY A 181 -29.06 26.34 -15.14
C GLY A 181 -29.55 26.16 -13.70
N ILE A 182 -29.57 24.94 -13.17
CA ILE A 182 -30.01 24.64 -11.81
C ILE A 182 -28.83 24.85 -10.84
N LYS A 183 -29.09 25.50 -9.71
CA LYS A 183 -28.10 25.61 -8.63
C LYS A 183 -27.93 24.24 -7.95
N PHE A 184 -26.70 23.78 -7.81
CA PHE A 184 -26.39 22.55 -7.08
C PHE A 184 -26.82 22.69 -5.59
N PRO A 185 -27.45 21.67 -4.98
CA PRO A 185 -28.04 21.82 -3.64
C PRO A 185 -27.03 22.14 -2.53
N GLN A 186 -25.77 21.78 -2.72
CA GLN A 186 -24.70 22.02 -1.77
C GLN A 186 -23.83 23.19 -2.26
N ASP A 187 -23.54 24.11 -1.34
CA ASP A 187 -22.51 25.13 -1.58
C ASP A 187 -21.13 24.51 -1.29
N GLY A 188 -20.12 24.95 -2.04
CA GLY A 188 -18.72 24.56 -1.85
C GLY A 188 -17.88 25.69 -1.28
N THR A 189 -16.61 25.39 -1.03
CA THR A 189 -15.60 26.39 -0.67
C THR A 189 -14.53 26.46 -1.75
N LEU A 190 -14.10 27.67 -2.09
CA LEU A 190 -12.99 27.88 -3.00
C LEU A 190 -11.67 27.58 -2.28
N GLU A 191 -10.99 26.53 -2.73
CA GLU A 191 -9.63 26.18 -2.32
C GLU A 191 -8.65 26.90 -3.27
N PHE A 192 -7.75 27.73 -2.73
CA PHE A 192 -6.72 28.39 -3.53
C PHE A 192 -5.43 27.57 -3.43
N SER A 193 -5.23 26.61 -4.35
CA SER A 193 -4.02 25.75 -4.32
C SER A 193 -2.99 26.07 -5.39
N ASP A 194 -3.33 26.83 -6.44
CA ASP A 194 -2.42 27.02 -7.57
C ASP A 194 -2.47 28.44 -8.16
N VAL A 195 -1.29 29.01 -8.43
CA VAL A 195 -1.10 30.31 -9.11
C VAL A 195 -0.31 30.10 -10.41
N THR A 196 -0.53 28.96 -11.05
CA THR A 196 0.10 28.66 -12.33
C THR A 196 -0.64 29.43 -13.42
N VAL A 197 0.01 30.46 -13.98
CA VAL A 197 -0.49 31.24 -15.11
C VAL A 197 -0.11 30.50 -16.39
N ASP A 198 -1.07 29.87 -17.05
CA ASP A 198 -0.87 29.40 -18.42
C ASP A 198 -0.72 30.62 -19.34
N GLN A 199 0.44 30.70 -20.02
CA GLN A 199 0.84 31.82 -20.88
C GLN A 199 0.40 31.60 -22.34
#